data_AF-A0AAE0RGV1-F1
#
_entry.id   AF-A0AAE0RGV1-F1
#
_cell.length_a   1.000
_cell.length_b   1.000
_cell.length_c   1.000
_cell.angle_alpha   90.00
_cell.angle_beta   90.00
_cell.angle_gamma   90.00
#
_symmetry.space_group_name_H-M   'P 1'
#
loop_
_entity.id
_entity.type
_entity.pdbx_description
1 polymer ?
#
loop_
_entity_poly.entity_id
_entity_poly.type
_entity_poly.pdbx_seq_one_letter_code
_entity_poly.pdbx_strand_id
1 'polypeptide(L)' 'MTAHQLKLNPSKTELLVIPGDGFPAQDLVLSLNNSMTSPSATARNLGVTMDNQLSFFSHVTNVGFLCATSEGHFYPHRLL' A
#
# COMPACT_ATOMS: atom_id res chain seq x y z
N MET A 1 27.58 -7.29 -15.34
CA MET A 1 27.85 -7.72 -13.96
C MET A 1 26.68 -7.26 -13.11
N THR A 2 25.90 -8.17 -12.52
CA THR A 2 24.83 -7.78 -11.60
C THR A 2 25.49 -7.23 -10.35
N ALA A 3 25.42 -5.91 -10.16
CA ALA A 3 25.98 -5.27 -8.99
C ALA A 3 25.36 -5.97 -7.75
N HIS A 4 26.21 -6.40 -6.82
CA HIS A 4 25.83 -6.95 -5.51
C HIS A 4 25.49 -8.44 -5.38
N GLN A 5 25.50 -9.26 -6.46
CA GLN A 5 25.26 -10.73 -6.36
C GLN A 5 23.95 -11.13 -5.65
N LEU A 6 23.02 -10.20 -5.47
CA LEU A 6 21.74 -10.46 -4.84
C LEU A 6 20.82 -11.16 -5.82
N LYS A 7 20.06 -12.14 -5.30
CA LYS A 7 19.04 -12.86 -6.06
C LYS A 7 17.66 -12.52 -5.49
N LEU A 8 16.75 -12.14 -6.38
CA LEU A 8 15.36 -11.91 -6.03
C LEU A 8 14.68 -13.23 -5.66
N ASN A 9 13.86 -13.23 -4.61
CA ASN A 9 13.03 -14.37 -4.24
C ASN A 9 11.57 -14.08 -4.65
N PRO A 10 11.11 -14.53 -5.83
CA PRO A 10 9.76 -14.20 -6.33
C PRO A 10 8.64 -14.67 -5.39
N SER A 11 8.85 -15.73 -4.60
CA SER A 11 7.85 -16.22 -3.64
C SER A 11 7.64 -15.29 -2.43
N LYS A 12 8.54 -14.34 -2.20
CA LYS A 12 8.49 -13.40 -1.07
C LYS A 12 8.60 -11.94 -1.50
N THR A 13 8.69 -11.68 -2.80
CA THR A 13 8.85 -10.33 -3.33
C THR A 13 7.50 -9.79 -3.75
N GLU A 14 7.07 -8.70 -3.12
CA GLU A 14 5.94 -7.88 -3.54
C GLU A 14 6.46 -6.68 -4.36
N LEU A 15 5.65 -6.19 -5.29
CA LEU A 15 6.00 -5.03 -6.12
C LEU A 15 5.02 -3.90 -5.85
N LEU A 16 5.55 -2.73 -5.49
CA LEU A 16 4.81 -1.49 -5.34
C LEU A 16 5.24 -0.52 -6.43
N VAL A 17 4.30 -0.04 -7.23
CA VAL A 17 4.53 0.95 -8.27
C VAL A 17 3.85 2.25 -7.86
N ILE A 18 4.67 3.30 -7.69
CA ILE A 18 4.20 4.63 -7.33
C ILE A 18 4.28 5.49 -8.60
N PRO A 19 3.16 5.73 -9.29
CA PRO A 19 3.15 6.59 -10.46
C PRO A 19 3.58 8.02 -10.13
N GLY A 20 4.36 8.62 -11.05
CA GLY A 20 4.63 10.05 -11.06
C GLY A 20 3.52 10.85 -11.75
N ASP A 21 3.70 12.16 -11.83
CA ASP A 21 2.84 13.05 -12.57
C ASP A 21 2.75 12.67 -14.06
N GLY A 22 1.52 12.56 -14.58
CA GLY A 22 1.26 12.19 -15.97
C GLY A 22 1.34 10.69 -16.28
N PHE A 23 1.48 9.82 -15.27
CA PHE A 23 1.44 8.38 -15.50
C PHE A 23 0.01 7.94 -15.86
N PRO A 24 -0.21 7.27 -17.01
CA PRO A 24 -1.53 6.79 -17.37
C PRO A 24 -1.95 5.73 -16.34
N ALA A 25 -3.14 5.91 -15.76
CA ALA A 25 -3.76 4.95 -14.86
C ALA A 25 -4.16 3.69 -15.64
N GLN A 26 -3.18 2.84 -15.94
CA GLN A 26 -3.37 1.55 -16.59
C GLN A 26 -3.05 0.46 -15.58
N ASP A 27 -3.81 -0.63 -15.61
CA ASP A 27 -3.46 -1.84 -14.88
C ASP A 27 -2.11 -2.35 -15.38
N LEU A 28 -1.06 -2.05 -14.62
CA LEU A 28 0.30 -2.44 -14.95
C LEU A 28 0.47 -3.93 -14.66
N VAL A 29 0.44 -4.72 -15.72
CA VAL A 29 0.61 -6.17 -15.67
C VAL A 29 2.08 -6.50 -16.00
N LEU A 30 2.84 -6.95 -15.00
CA LEU A 30 4.26 -7.29 -15.15
C LEU A 30 4.44 -8.81 -15.02
N SER A 31 5.38 -9.35 -15.80
CA SER A 31 5.80 -10.75 -15.67
C SER A 31 7.07 -10.80 -14.83
N LEU A 32 6.98 -11.41 -13.65
CA LEU A 32 8.11 -11.68 -12.77
C LEU A 32 8.37 -13.18 -12.74
N ASN A 33 9.48 -13.64 -13.34
CA ASN A 33 9.86 -15.05 -13.40
C ASN A 33 8.72 -15.97 -13.91
N ASN A 34 8.08 -15.57 -15.01
CA ASN A 34 6.93 -16.24 -15.64
C ASN A 34 5.65 -16.27 -14.78
N SER A 35 5.62 -15.56 -13.65
CA SER A 35 4.40 -15.28 -12.90
C SER A 35 3.88 -13.89 -13.28
N MET A 36 2.62 -13.83 -13.70
CA MET A 36 1.95 -12.56 -13.94
C MET A 36 1.56 -11.92 -12.62
N THR A 37 1.87 -10.64 -12.44
CA THR A 37 1.42 -9.86 -11.28
C THR A 37 0.03 -9.30 -11.56
N SER A 38 -0.90 -9.47 -10.63
CA SER A 38 -2.20 -8.80 -10.65
C SER A 38 -2.14 -7.47 -9.89
N PRO A 39 -2.84 -6.43 -10.35
CA PRO A 39 -3.01 -5.21 -9.57
C PRO A 39 -3.69 -5.51 -8.23
N SER A 40 -3.34 -4.73 -7.20
CA SER A 40 -3.93 -4.82 -5.86
C SER A 40 -4.57 -3.49 -5.49
N ALA A 41 -5.73 -3.54 -4.85
CA ALA A 41 -6.45 -2.35 -4.40
C ALA A 41 -5.73 -1.60 -3.26
N THR A 42 -4.90 -2.31 -2.51
CA THR A 42 -4.11 -1.76 -1.40
C THR A 42 -2.69 -2.30 -1.43
N ALA A 43 -1.72 -1.50 -0.99
CA ALA A 43 -0.34 -1.94 -0.83
C ALA A 43 0.19 -1.55 0.55
N ARG A 44 1.02 -2.41 1.14
CA ARG A 44 1.65 -2.14 2.44
C ARG A 44 3.15 -1.97 2.26
N ASN A 45 3.68 -0.83 2.67
CA ASN A 45 5.12 -0.56 2.67
C ASN A 45 5.55 -0.07 4.05
N LEU A 46 6.54 -0.73 4.65
CA LEU A 46 7.10 -0.37 5.96
C LEU A 46 6.05 -0.19 7.08
N GLY A 47 4.96 -0.97 7.02
CA GLY A 47 3.86 -0.90 8.01
C GLY A 47 2.76 0.10 7.68
N VAL A 48 2.91 0.90 6.63
CA VAL A 48 1.89 1.85 6.15
C VAL A 48 1.09 1.21 5.03
N THR A 49 -0.24 1.25 5.14
CA THR A 49 -1.15 0.78 4.09
C THR A 49 -1.63 1.96 3.25
N MET A 50 -1.48 1.86 1.94
CA MET A 50 -1.91 2.83 0.94
C MET A 50 -3.03 2.23 0.09
N ASP A 51 -3.98 3.07 -0.33
CA ASP A 51 -4.97 2.72 -1.34
C ASP A 51 -4.46 3.00 -2.76
N ASN A 52 -5.29 2.67 -3.76
CA ASN A 52 -4.98 2.90 -5.18
C ASN A 52 -4.86 4.39 -5.57
N GLN A 53 -5.19 5.32 -4.68
CA GLN A 53 -4.94 6.76 -4.87
C GLN A 53 -3.68 7.23 -4.14
N LEU A 54 -2.85 6.30 -3.64
CA LEU A 54 -1.70 6.58 -2.78
C LEU A 54 -2.09 7.39 -1.54
N SER A 55 -3.36 7.32 -1.14
CA SER A 55 -3.85 8.00 0.05
C SER A 55 -3.59 7.14 1.28
N PHE A 56 -3.26 7.83 2.38
CA PHE A 56 -3.07 7.24 3.69
C PHE A 56 -4.35 7.28 4.53
N PHE A 57 -5.48 7.68 3.95
CA PHE A 57 -6.71 7.97 4.68
C PHE A 57 -7.15 6.80 5.57
N SER A 58 -7.21 5.58 5.03
CA SER A 58 -7.60 4.40 5.81
C SER A 58 -6.61 4.09 6.95
N HIS A 59 -5.32 4.34 6.75
CA HIS A 59 -4.30 4.10 7.77
C HIS A 59 -4.38 5.16 8.88
N VAL A 60 -4.45 6.44 8.52
CA VAL A 60 -4.54 7.57 9.47
C VAL A 60 -5.85 7.51 10.26
N THR A 61 -6.98 7.20 9.63
CA THR A 61 -8.26 7.05 10.33
C THR A 61 -8.23 5.89 11.32
N ASN A 62 -7.62 4.76 10.96
CA ASN A 62 -7.48 3.61 11.85
C ASN A 62 -6.59 3.95 13.07
N VAL A 63 -5.41 4.54 12.84
CA VAL A 63 -4.51 4.97 13.93
C VAL A 63 -5.17 6.03 14.80
N GLY A 64 -5.85 7.01 14.21
CA GLY A 64 -6.59 8.04 14.94
C GLY A 64 -7.73 7.46 15.79
N PHE A 65 -8.47 6.49 15.25
CA PHE A 65 -9.52 5.77 15.98
C PHE A 65 -8.94 4.93 17.12
N LEU A 66 -7.82 4.24 16.92
CA LEU A 66 -7.11 3.50 17.96
C LEU A 66 -6.64 4.43 19.09
N CYS A 67 -6.07 5.59 18.76
CA CYS A 67 -5.70 6.60 19.76
C CYS A 67 -6.92 7.13 20.51
N ALA A 68 -7.99 7.51 19.82
CA ALA A 68 -9.20 8.04 20.44
C ALA A 68 -9.91 7.01 21.35
N THR A 69 -9.86 5.72 20.98
CA THR A 69 -10.41 4.64 21.81
C THR A 69 -9.51 4.28 22.99
N SER A 70 -8.19 4.47 22.87
CA SER A 70 -7.26 4.30 23.99
C SER A 70 -7.36 5.39 25.07
N GLU A 71 -7.86 6.58 24.72
CA GLU A 71 -8.03 7.73 25.62
C GLU A 71 -9.41 7.77 26.32
N GLY A 72 -10.25 6.74 26.14
CA GLY A 72 -11.40 6.48 27.02
C GLY A 72 -12.61 7.41 26.94
N HIS A 73 -12.69 8.38 26.03
CA HIS A 73 -13.88 9.23 25.90
C HIS A 73 -14.19 9.59 24.44
N PHE A 74 -15.13 8.88 23.80
CA PHE A 74 -15.84 9.45 22.65
C PHE A 74 -17.28 8.96 22.51
N TYR A 75 -18.22 9.92 22.49
CA TYR A 75 -19.64 9.74 22.18
C TYR A 75 -19.86 9.93 20.66
N PRO A 76 -20.44 8.95 19.94
CA PRO A 76 -20.41 8.90 18.47
C PRO A 76 -21.55 9.69 17.78
N HIS A 77 -21.91 10.88 18.25
CA HIS A 77 -23.09 11.60 17.74
C HIS A 77 -22.83 12.92 17.00
N ARG A 78 -21.65 13.12 16.41
CA ARG A 78 -21.44 14.36 15.63
C ARG A 78 -20.54 14.19 14.41
N LEU A 79 -21.01 13.39 13.46
CA LEU A 79 -20.60 13.44 12.04
C LEU A 79 -21.83 13.12 11.18
N LEU A 80 -22.79 14.06 11.16
CA LEU A 80 -23.72 14.32 10.07
C LEU A 80 -23.83 15.85 9.93
#